data_AF-A0A5K7YAX6-F1
#
_entry.id   AF-A0A5K7YAX6-F1
#
_cell.length_a   1.000
_cell.length_b   1.000
_cell.length_c   1.000
_cell.angle_alpha   90.00
_cell.angle_beta   90.00
_cell.angle_gamma   90.00
#
_symmetry.space_group_name_H-M   'P 1'
#
loop_
_entity.id
_entity.type
_entity.pdbx_description
1 polymer ?
#
loop_
_entity_poly.entity_id
_entity_poly.type
_entity_poly.pdbx_seq_one_letter_code
_entity_poly.pdbx_strand_id
1 'polypeptide(L)'
;MNKAKTSSKVDGSSFLKSSFSMEQETLQLKLELSSTSITHNGVLGDVNEKHFIEMLSRYLPNRYAVDSAIIIDSNGQTSDQIDIVIYDNQYTPTLLDQQNHRFIPAEAVYAAIEVKPEINKEYIEYAKQKAYSIRKLERTSVSIIHAGGTYPPKEHKKLYAGLQLQE
;
A
#
# COMPACT_ATOMS: atom_id res chain seq x y z
N MET A 1 -16.27 -19.60 -29.86
CA MET A 1 -16.43 -19.55 -28.38
C MET A 1 -15.14 -18.95 -27.80
N ASN A 2 -15.21 -17.98 -26.88
CA ASN A 2 -14.02 -17.32 -26.33
C ASN A 2 -13.11 -18.35 -25.63
N LYS A 3 -11.81 -18.36 -25.96
CA LYS A 3 -10.81 -19.31 -25.42
C LYS A 3 -10.80 -19.34 -23.89
N ALA A 4 -10.83 -18.18 -23.23
CA ALA A 4 -10.89 -18.08 -21.77
C ALA A 4 -12.18 -18.69 -21.20
N LYS A 5 -13.32 -18.45 -21.86
CA LYS A 5 -14.63 -19.01 -21.47
C LYS A 5 -14.68 -20.53 -21.60
N THR A 6 -13.97 -21.09 -22.59
CA THR A 6 -13.86 -22.54 -22.76
C THR A 6 -12.92 -23.14 -21.69
N SER A 7 -11.72 -22.57 -21.51
CA SER A 7 -10.76 -23.04 -20.50
C SER A 7 -11.34 -23.02 -19.08
N SER A 8 -12.01 -21.93 -18.70
CA SER A 8 -12.66 -21.81 -17.39
C SER A 8 -13.76 -22.87 -17.14
N LYS A 9 -14.44 -23.33 -18.19
CA LYS A 9 -15.47 -24.38 -18.07
C LYS A 9 -14.91 -25.80 -18.01
N VAL A 10 -13.79 -26.04 -18.68
CA VAL A 10 -13.16 -27.37 -18.73
C VAL A 10 -12.37 -27.64 -17.44
N ASP A 11 -11.56 -26.66 -17.02
CA ASP A 11 -10.82 -26.72 -15.75
C ASP A 11 -10.65 -25.30 -15.18
N GLY A 12 -11.62 -24.90 -14.36
CA GLY A 12 -11.63 -23.58 -13.73
C GLY A 12 -10.47 -23.36 -12.76
N SER A 13 -9.98 -24.42 -12.10
CA SER A 13 -8.86 -24.32 -11.16
C SER A 13 -7.55 -24.06 -11.90
N SER A 14 -7.28 -24.81 -12.97
CA SER A 14 -6.12 -24.56 -13.84
C SER A 14 -6.20 -23.17 -14.46
N PHE A 15 -7.37 -22.76 -14.95
CA PHE A 15 -7.59 -21.40 -15.48
C PHE A 15 -7.22 -20.32 -14.47
N LEU A 16 -7.73 -20.40 -13.23
CA LEU A 16 -7.43 -19.42 -12.18
C LEU A 16 -5.94 -19.38 -11.82
N LYS A 17 -5.30 -20.55 -11.68
CA LYS A 17 -3.86 -20.63 -11.41
C LYS A 17 -3.06 -19.95 -12.51
N SER A 18 -3.33 -20.27 -13.78
CA SER A 18 -2.66 -19.66 -14.91
C SER A 18 -2.90 -18.15 -15.00
N SER A 19 -4.12 -17.67 -14.69
CA SER A 19 -4.41 -16.24 -14.64
C SER A 19 -3.60 -15.53 -13.56
N PHE A 20 -3.54 -16.05 -12.33
CA PHE A 20 -2.74 -15.44 -11.27
C PHE A 20 -1.23 -15.50 -11.56
N SER A 21 -0.74 -16.60 -12.12
CA SER A 21 0.67 -16.71 -12.54
C SER A 21 1.03 -15.68 -13.60
N MET A 22 0.15 -15.42 -14.57
CA MET A 22 0.40 -14.44 -15.63
C MET A 22 0.42 -12.99 -15.09
N GLU A 23 -0.44 -12.67 -14.12
CA GLU A 23 -0.42 -11.36 -13.46
C GLU A 23 0.85 -11.16 -12.62
N GLN A 24 1.31 -12.21 -11.94
CA GLN A 24 2.59 -12.20 -11.23
C GLN A 24 3.76 -11.99 -12.21
N GLU A 25 3.81 -12.75 -13.31
CA GLU A 25 4.84 -12.62 -14.34
C GLU A 25 4.85 -11.22 -14.97
N THR A 26 3.67 -10.63 -15.17
CA THR A 26 3.54 -9.26 -15.68
C THR A 26 4.16 -8.24 -14.71
N LEU A 27 3.95 -8.38 -13.40
CA LEU A 27 4.58 -7.51 -12.41
C LEU A 27 6.10 -7.73 -12.38
N GLN A 28 6.54 -8.98 -12.39
CA GLN A 28 7.96 -9.33 -12.39
C GLN A 28 8.70 -8.72 -13.59
N LEU A 29 8.14 -8.84 -14.80
CA LEU A 29 8.73 -8.25 -16.01
C LEU A 29 8.82 -6.72 -15.95
N LYS A 30 7.88 -6.04 -15.28
CA LYS A 30 7.95 -4.59 -15.06
C LYS A 30 9.11 -4.23 -14.14
N LEU A 31 9.32 -4.99 -13.07
CA LEU A 31 10.42 -4.80 -12.12
C LEU A 31 11.79 -5.13 -12.75
N GLU A 32 11.87 -6.17 -13.57
CA GLU A 32 13.09 -6.49 -14.32
C GLU A 32 13.43 -5.39 -15.35
N LEU A 33 12.41 -4.83 -16.01
CA LEU A 33 12.61 -3.72 -16.95
C LEU A 33 13.13 -2.46 -16.25
N SER A 34 12.61 -2.10 -15.08
CA SER A 34 13.10 -0.96 -14.32
C SER A 34 14.55 -1.19 -13.85
N SER A 35 14.86 -2.36 -13.29
CA SER A 35 16.23 -2.72 -12.86
C SER A 35 17.25 -2.68 -14.00
N THR A 36 16.86 -3.02 -15.24
CA THR A 36 17.77 -3.04 -16.40
C THR A 36 17.89 -1.71 -17.14
N SER A 37 16.86 -0.86 -17.11
CA SER A 37 16.81 0.38 -17.91
C SER A 37 17.11 1.66 -17.13
N ILE A 38 17.04 1.64 -15.80
CA ILE A 38 17.25 2.82 -14.95
C ILE A 38 18.64 2.79 -14.31
N THR A 39 19.45 3.81 -14.58
CA THR A 39 20.85 3.88 -14.14
C THR A 39 21.05 4.58 -12.79
N HIS A 40 20.02 5.23 -12.25
CA HIS A 40 20.08 5.96 -10.98
C HIS A 40 19.22 5.29 -9.91
N ASN A 41 19.83 4.82 -8.83
CA ASN A 41 19.19 4.02 -7.77
C ASN A 41 17.94 4.69 -7.17
N GLY A 42 17.93 6.02 -6.99
CA GLY A 42 16.76 6.73 -6.47
C GLY A 42 15.56 6.68 -7.43
N VAL A 43 15.81 6.80 -8.74
CA VAL A 43 14.74 6.74 -9.76
C VAL A 43 14.24 5.31 -9.90
N LEU A 44 15.11 4.32 -9.71
CA LEU A 44 14.74 2.90 -9.72
C LEU A 44 13.76 2.59 -8.59
N GLY A 45 14.05 3.06 -7.37
CA GLY A 45 13.14 2.93 -6.22
C GLY A 45 11.76 3.52 -6.52
N ASP A 46 11.71 4.78 -6.96
CA ASP A 46 10.47 5.48 -7.29
C ASP A 46 9.62 4.75 -8.35
N VAL A 47 10.26 4.12 -9.35
CA VAL A 47 9.54 3.38 -10.41
C VAL A 47 9.00 2.05 -9.87
N ASN A 48 9.79 1.33 -9.09
CA ASN A 48 9.36 0.07 -8.47
C ASN A 48 8.20 0.30 -7.51
N GLU A 49 8.27 1.34 -6.68
CA GLU A 49 7.19 1.77 -5.80
C GLU A 49 5.89 2.00 -6.58
N LYS A 50 5.95 2.73 -7.71
CA LYS A 50 4.78 2.96 -8.56
C LYS A 50 4.18 1.68 -9.12
N HIS A 51 4.99 0.72 -9.55
CA HIS A 51 4.48 -0.58 -10.04
C HIS A 51 3.71 -1.34 -8.96
N PHE A 52 4.18 -1.33 -7.72
CA PHE A 52 3.45 -1.92 -6.59
C PHE A 52 2.18 -1.14 -6.24
N ILE A 53 2.23 0.20 -6.20
CA ILE A 53 1.06 1.04 -5.96
C ILE A 53 -0.03 0.78 -7.00
N GLU A 54 0.33 0.73 -8.29
CA GLU A 54 -0.61 0.44 -9.39
C GLU A 54 -1.25 -0.95 -9.25
N MET A 55 -0.45 -1.97 -8.92
CA MET A 55 -0.93 -3.33 -8.75
C MET A 55 -1.89 -3.42 -7.55
N LEU A 56 -1.48 -2.92 -6.38
CA LEU A 56 -2.29 -2.94 -5.18
C LEU A 56 -3.59 -2.15 -5.36
N SER A 57 -3.54 -0.97 -5.98
CA SER A 57 -4.73 -0.15 -6.26
C SER A 57 -5.72 -0.86 -7.17
N ARG A 58 -5.25 -1.69 -8.10
CA ARG A 58 -6.11 -2.47 -9.00
C ARG A 58 -6.83 -3.62 -8.29
N TYR A 59 -6.16 -4.27 -7.36
CA TYR A 59 -6.64 -5.52 -6.75
C TYR A 59 -7.29 -5.35 -5.38
N LEU A 60 -6.95 -4.30 -4.63
CA LEU A 60 -7.59 -4.02 -3.36
C LEU A 60 -9.00 -3.44 -3.59
N PRO A 61 -9.96 -3.75 -2.70
CA PRO A 61 -11.27 -3.10 -2.74
C PRO A 61 -11.18 -1.57 -2.70
N ASN A 62 -12.03 -0.87 -3.47
CA ASN A 62 -12.01 0.60 -3.63
C ASN A 62 -12.08 1.44 -2.33
N ARG A 63 -12.44 0.83 -1.20
CA ARG A 63 -12.36 1.47 0.12
C ARG A 63 -10.92 1.70 0.62
N TYR A 64 -9.94 1.07 -0.04
CA TYR A 64 -8.53 1.19 0.27
C TYR A 64 -7.85 2.00 -0.82
N ALA A 65 -7.35 3.18 -0.45
CA ALA A 65 -6.45 3.94 -1.29
C ALA A 65 -5.00 3.48 -1.02
N VAL A 66 -4.14 3.60 -2.03
CA VAL A 66 -2.74 3.18 -1.97
C VAL A 66 -1.88 4.26 -2.60
N ASP A 67 -0.96 4.84 -1.82
CA ASP A 67 -0.08 5.93 -2.26
C ASP A 67 1.24 5.94 -1.48
N SER A 68 2.26 6.64 -1.99
CA SER A 68 3.40 7.11 -1.18
C SER A 68 3.00 8.37 -0.42
N ALA A 69 3.31 8.44 0.88
CA ALA A 69 2.85 9.55 1.72
C ALA A 69 3.66 9.72 3.00
N ILE A 70 3.50 10.89 3.63
CA ILE A 70 3.89 11.16 5.01
C ILE A 70 2.63 11.05 5.87
N ILE A 71 2.73 10.38 7.02
CA ILE A 71 1.62 10.29 7.98
C ILE A 71 1.71 11.44 8.98
N ILE A 72 0.58 12.05 9.33
CA ILE A 72 0.49 13.18 10.27
C ILE A 72 -0.56 12.93 11.35
N ASP A 73 -0.31 13.40 12.57
CA ASP A 73 -1.31 13.41 13.65
C ASP A 73 -1.93 14.79 13.91
N SER A 74 -2.93 14.84 14.78
CA SER A 74 -3.63 16.07 15.16
C SER A 74 -2.76 17.09 15.90
N ASN A 75 -1.58 16.70 16.39
CA ASN A 75 -0.62 17.61 17.04
C ASN A 75 0.42 18.17 16.06
N GLY A 76 0.35 17.78 14.78
CA GLY A 76 1.29 18.19 13.75
C GLY A 76 2.59 17.38 13.74
N GLN A 77 2.68 16.26 14.46
CA GLN A 77 3.81 15.34 14.35
C GLN A 77 3.70 14.51 13.08
N THR A 78 4.83 14.21 12.45
CA THR A 78 4.88 13.45 11.20
C THR A 78 5.72 12.18 11.32
N SER A 79 5.38 11.19 10.50
CA SER A 79 6.27 10.06 10.21
C SER A 79 7.38 10.47 9.23
N ASP A 80 8.27 9.53 8.92
CA ASP A 80 9.06 9.61 7.70
C ASP A 80 8.15 9.39 6.47
N GLN A 81 8.63 9.70 5.27
CA GLN A 81 7.96 9.29 4.04
C GLN A 81 7.86 7.76 3.98
N ILE A 82 6.70 7.24 3.63
CA ILE A 82 6.44 5.80 3.51
C ILE A 82 6.22 5.48 2.04
N ASP A 83 6.96 4.49 1.53
CA ASP A 83 6.94 4.11 0.12
C ASP A 83 5.52 3.72 -0.34
N ILE A 84 4.83 2.88 0.45
CA ILE A 84 3.46 2.46 0.18
C ILE A 84 2.63 2.49 1.46
N VAL A 85 1.59 3.32 1.45
CA VAL A 85 0.57 3.42 2.51
C VAL A 85 -0.76 2.92 1.96
N ILE A 86 -1.39 2.00 2.69
CA ILE A 86 -2.78 1.59 2.43
C ILE A 86 -3.66 2.29 3.47
N TYR A 87 -4.66 3.06 3.03
CA TYR A 87 -5.43 3.92 3.92
C TYR A 87 -6.90 4.09 3.50
N ASP A 88 -7.69 4.64 4.43
CA ASP A 88 -9.08 5.00 4.23
C ASP A 88 -9.19 6.42 3.65
N ASN A 89 -9.64 6.54 2.40
CA ASN A 89 -9.97 7.84 1.81
C ASN A 89 -11.50 8.08 1.71
N GLN A 90 -12.31 7.12 2.19
CA GLN A 90 -13.76 7.24 2.14
C GLN A 90 -14.29 8.07 3.31
N TYR A 91 -13.70 7.88 4.50
CA TYR A 91 -14.14 8.56 5.73
C TYR A 91 -13.13 9.58 6.25
N THR A 92 -11.87 9.52 5.78
CA THR A 92 -10.80 10.41 6.22
C THR A 92 -10.15 11.05 5.00
N PRO A 93 -10.50 12.30 4.65
CA PRO A 93 -9.88 12.96 3.51
C PRO A 93 -8.39 13.22 3.76
N THR A 94 -7.60 13.23 2.70
CA THR A 94 -6.20 13.67 2.74
C THR A 94 -6.13 15.17 3.06
N LEU A 95 -5.18 15.58 3.92
CA LEU A 95 -5.11 16.96 4.41
C LEU A 95 -4.38 17.90 3.45
N LEU A 96 -3.36 17.38 2.77
CA LEU A 96 -2.52 18.10 1.81
C LEU A 96 -2.21 17.13 0.68
N ASP A 97 -2.67 17.47 -0.52
CA ASP A 97 -2.40 16.73 -1.75
C ASP A 97 -1.72 17.68 -2.74
N GLN A 98 -0.39 17.78 -2.65
CA GLN A 98 0.42 18.56 -3.59
C GLN A 98 1.32 17.62 -4.39
N GLN A 99 0.83 17.19 -5.55
CA GLN A 99 1.57 16.27 -6.44
C GLN A 99 2.05 15.01 -5.68
N ASN A 100 3.36 14.83 -5.53
CA ASN A 100 3.98 13.68 -4.85
C ASN A 100 4.10 13.87 -3.33
N HIS A 101 3.53 14.94 -2.78
CA HIS A 101 3.58 15.23 -1.34
C HIS A 101 2.16 15.13 -0.78
N ARG A 102 1.88 13.96 -0.19
CA ARG A 102 0.60 13.63 0.40
C ARG A 102 0.75 13.47 1.91
N PHE A 103 -0.07 14.19 2.66
CA PHE A 103 -0.22 13.98 4.10
C PHE A 103 -1.50 13.20 4.40
N ILE A 104 -1.32 12.05 5.02
CA ILE A 104 -2.41 11.15 5.39
C ILE A 104 -2.56 11.18 6.92
N PRO A 105 -3.77 11.44 7.46
CA PRO A 105 -3.99 11.36 8.90
C PRO A 105 -3.71 9.96 9.45
N ALA A 106 -3.07 9.87 10.62
CA ALA A 106 -2.71 8.60 11.26
C ALA A 106 -3.91 7.66 11.51
N GLU A 107 -5.12 8.20 11.67
CA GLU A 107 -6.37 7.47 11.82
C GLU A 107 -6.78 6.70 10.55
N ALA A 108 -6.41 7.20 9.37
CA ALA A 108 -6.75 6.60 8.09
C ALA A 108 -5.92 5.36 7.76
N VAL A 109 -4.73 5.22 8.37
CA VAL A 109 -3.74 4.24 7.94
C VAL A 109 -4.13 2.81 8.34
N TYR A 110 -4.21 1.94 7.34
CA TYR A 110 -4.37 0.49 7.51
C TYR A 110 -3.02 -0.23 7.53
N ALA A 111 -2.14 0.09 6.59
CA ALA A 111 -0.85 -0.56 6.46
C ALA A 111 0.23 0.38 5.91
N ALA A 112 1.48 0.07 6.24
CA ALA A 112 2.68 0.69 5.71
C ALA A 112 3.63 -0.39 5.20
N ILE A 113 4.14 -0.23 3.98
CA ILE A 113 5.02 -1.19 3.33
C ILE A 113 6.22 -0.42 2.81
N GLU A 114 7.40 -0.89 3.20
CA GLU A 114 8.67 -0.41 2.68
C GLU A 114 9.10 -1.28 1.50
N VAL A 115 9.64 -0.69 0.45
CA VAL A 115 10.06 -1.40 -0.75
C VAL A 115 11.59 -1.37 -0.86
N LYS A 116 12.23 -2.55 -0.94
CA LYS A 116 13.70 -2.68 -0.96
C LYS A 116 14.17 -3.76 -1.92
N PRO A 117 15.39 -3.63 -2.48
CA PRO A 117 15.90 -4.58 -3.47
C PRO A 117 16.13 -5.98 -2.90
N GLU A 118 16.50 -6.11 -1.63
CA GLU A 118 16.77 -7.39 -0.99
C GLU A 118 16.25 -7.45 0.45
N ILE A 119 16.16 -8.65 1.02
CA ILE A 119 15.90 -8.85 2.44
C ILE A 119 17.24 -9.04 3.14
N ASN A 120 17.65 -8.01 3.87
CA ASN A 120 18.80 -8.07 4.75
C ASN A 120 18.48 -7.44 6.12
N LYS A 121 19.38 -7.61 7.09
CA LYS A 121 19.17 -7.09 8.46
C LYS A 121 18.98 -5.57 8.50
N GLU A 122 19.71 -4.84 7.66
CA GLU A 122 19.66 -3.39 7.59
C GLU A 122 18.29 -2.90 7.13
N TYR A 123 17.76 -3.46 6.05
CA TYR A 123 16.46 -3.12 5.49
C TYR A 123 15.30 -3.55 6.38
N ILE A 124 15.42 -4.67 7.09
CA ILE A 124 14.42 -5.07 8.09
C ILE A 124 14.37 -4.05 9.23
N GLU A 125 15.52 -3.63 9.76
CA GLU A 125 15.54 -2.63 10.83
C GLU A 125 15.05 -1.28 10.32
N TYR A 126 15.40 -0.89 9.08
CA TYR A 126 14.90 0.32 8.45
C TYR A 126 13.37 0.33 8.34
N ALA A 127 12.77 -0.73 7.79
CA ALA A 127 11.31 -0.87 7.69
C ALA A 127 10.63 -0.87 9.07
N LYS A 128 11.29 -1.44 10.09
CA LYS A 128 10.81 -1.38 11.47
C LYS A 128 10.82 0.04 12.03
N GLN A 129 11.84 0.84 11.73
CA GLN A 129 11.90 2.25 12.13
C GLN A 129 10.81 3.08 11.45
N LYS A 130 10.57 2.86 10.14
CA LYS A 130 9.43 3.47 9.41
C LYS A 130 8.09 3.13 10.05
N ALA A 131 7.86 1.86 10.36
CA ALA A 131 6.64 1.43 11.04
C ALA A 131 6.51 2.05 12.45
N TYR A 132 7.62 2.19 13.17
CA TYR A 132 7.64 2.85 14.47
C TYR A 132 7.33 4.35 14.36
N SER A 133 7.83 5.04 13.33
CA SER A 133 7.58 6.48 13.14
C SER A 133 6.11 6.80 12.90
N ILE A 134 5.32 5.84 12.38
CA ILE A 134 3.86 5.94 12.32
C ILE A 134 3.20 5.55 13.64
N ARG A 135 3.63 4.46 14.27
CA ARG A 135 2.98 3.92 15.49
C ARG A 135 3.05 4.85 16.70
N LYS A 136 4.03 5.75 16.75
CA LYS A 136 4.17 6.77 17.80
C LYS A 136 3.20 7.95 17.65
N LEU A 137 2.57 8.10 16.48
CA LEU A 137 1.65 9.20 16.19
C LEU A 137 0.34 9.05 16.96
N GLU A 138 -0.20 10.19 17.42
CA GLU A 138 -1.50 10.19 18.07
C GLU A 138 -2.61 9.86 17.06
N ARG A 139 -3.57 9.04 17.48
CA ARG A 139 -4.76 8.74 16.69
C ARG A 139 -5.97 9.07 17.52
N THR A 140 -6.83 9.90 16.98
CA THR A 140 -8.09 10.28 17.61
C THR A 140 -9.21 9.29 17.22
N SER A 141 -10.24 9.20 18.06
CA SER A 141 -11.43 8.40 17.75
C SER A 141 -12.65 9.06 18.38
N VAL A 142 -13.70 9.25 17.58
CA VAL A 142 -14.95 9.88 18.00
C VAL A 142 -16.12 8.93 17.78
N SER A 143 -17.26 9.22 18.40
CA SER A 143 -18.49 8.44 18.20
C SER A 143 -18.94 8.51 16.73
N ILE A 144 -19.38 7.37 16.19
CA ILE A 144 -19.78 7.26 14.78
C ILE A 144 -21.30 7.32 14.69
N ILE A 145 -21.82 8.37 14.06
CA ILE A 145 -23.25 8.52 13.78
C ILE A 145 -23.59 7.67 12.55
N HIS A 146 -24.64 6.86 12.63
CA HIS A 146 -25.13 6.03 11.53
C HIS A 146 -26.66 5.95 11.52
N ALA A 147 -27.24 5.32 10.50
CA ALA A 147 -28.70 5.30 10.29
C ALA A 147 -29.52 4.72 11.46
N GLY A 148 -28.91 3.90 12.32
CA GLY A 148 -29.56 3.25 13.46
C GLY A 148 -29.25 3.88 14.83
N GLY A 149 -28.51 4.99 14.87
CA GLY A 149 -28.10 5.63 16.11
C GLY A 149 -26.62 6.01 16.11
N THR A 150 -25.95 5.78 17.24
CA THR A 150 -24.56 6.18 17.44
C THR A 150 -23.76 5.03 18.03
N TYR A 151 -22.64 4.68 17.39
CA TYR A 151 -21.65 3.79 17.99
C TYR A 151 -20.68 4.60 18.87
N PRO A 152 -20.18 4.01 19.98
CA PRO A 152 -19.10 4.63 20.75
C PRO A 152 -17.83 4.80 19.89
N PRO A 153 -16.87 5.64 20.32
CA PRO A 153 -15.57 5.74 19.67
C PRO A 153 -14.96 4.37 19.43
N LYS A 154 -14.50 4.14 18.21
CA LYS A 154 -13.96 2.85 17.80
C LYS A 154 -12.55 2.66 18.38
N GLU A 155 -12.24 1.45 18.83
CA GLU A 155 -10.86 1.08 19.14
C GLU A 155 -9.96 1.20 17.90
N HIS A 156 -8.75 1.70 18.11
CA HIS A 156 -7.81 1.84 17.01
C HIS A 156 -7.41 0.48 16.45
N LYS A 157 -7.55 0.32 15.14
CA LYS A 157 -7.06 -0.87 14.44
C LYS A 157 -5.54 -0.96 14.56
N LYS A 158 -5.04 -2.20 14.56
CA LYS A 158 -3.60 -2.45 14.43
C LYS A 158 -3.14 -2.00 13.04
N LEU A 159 -2.03 -1.27 13.00
CA LEU A 159 -1.32 -0.93 11.77
C LEU A 159 -0.47 -2.14 11.35
N TYR A 160 -0.71 -2.62 10.13
CA TYR A 160 0.12 -3.65 9.52
C TYR A 160 1.39 -3.02 8.93
N ALA A 161 2.53 -3.66 9.15
CA ALA A 161 3.82 -3.20 8.61
C ALA A 161 4.49 -4.34 7.87
N GLY A 162 5.02 -4.06 6.68
CA GLY A 162 5.67 -5.06 5.83
C GLY A 162 6.91 -4.53 5.13
N LEU A 163 7.74 -5.46 4.65
CA LEU A 163 8.85 -5.21 3.74
C LEU A 163 8.52 -5.96 2.45
N GLN A 164 8.59 -5.26 1.32
CA GLN A 164 8.33 -5.80 -0.01
C GLN A 164 9.63 -5.81 -0.82
N LEU A 165 9.94 -6.96 -1.41
CA LEU A 165 11.07 -7.12 -2.32
C LEU A 165 10.76 -6.53 -3.68
N GLN A 166 11.78 -5.92 -4.30
CA GLN A 166 11.72 -5.40 -5.67
C GLN A 166 12.22 -6.42 -6.71
N GLU A 167 12.69 -7.60 -6.28
CA GLU A 167 13.17 -8.71 -7.13
C GLU A 167 12.75 -10.08 -6.56
#